data_AF-A0ABD3Y6H5-F1
#
_entry.id   AF-A0ABD3Y6H5-F1
#
_cell.length_a   1.000
_cell.length_b   1.000
_cell.length_c   1.000
_cell.angle_alpha   90.00
_cell.angle_beta   90.00
_cell.angle_gamma   90.00
#
_symmetry.space_group_name_H-M   'P 1'
#
loop_
_entity.id
_entity.type
_entity.pdbx_description
1 polymer ?
#
loop_
_entity_poly.entity_id
_entity_poly.type
_entity_poly.pdbx_seq_one_letter_code
_entity_poly.pdbx_strand_id
1 'polypeptide(L)'
;MFKEKLIIIITLVMLLCACDMQEQPTQLAQIKEQNKIRVGTLASASNYYQAVQGEQGFEYELSQAFADYLGVELEIVPFFNLSDMFERLEKGDLDLIASGLTYNKTRAEQYRYGPTYRTISQKLVYKQGRVRPRDFDDLDGNFTVIAKSSHSLTLQKMKKNNPELTWTESEEFDEEELLQAVIDGEIDYTLADTHTLSLFRRYHPNLSIGFSVTHNDPIAWILNKSKDDSLYALLVPFFGDIKQSNQLYVLEEKYFGHVRQFNYVNTLAYIEAIKETLPTYQPWFEQYAGSLDWRLLAALSYQESMWNPRAKSPTGVRGIMMLTRSTAKQVGVTNRLEPEQNIRGGGKYLSKLIKRIPDRIPQPDRTWLALAAYNVGWGHVNDARIITEQQGASPDKWADVKKRLPLLIKKRYYRKTRYGYARGDVAVKYVDNIRRYYDALVWLDENNAIAEKPESIVELSTVIEPKLNVTSEIKIEASEAQIQKQLPIIEPEQSSEKNN
;
A
#
# COMPACT_ATOMS: atom_id res chain seq x y z
N MET A 1 -78.44 -5.00 -25.48
CA MET A 1 -78.24 -5.55 -24.12
C MET A 1 -77.00 -6.45 -23.96
N PHE A 2 -76.87 -7.63 -24.58
CA PHE A 2 -75.71 -8.51 -24.31
C PHE A 2 -74.39 -7.96 -24.91
N LYS A 3 -74.44 -7.39 -26.12
CA LYS A 3 -73.28 -6.74 -26.77
C LYS A 3 -72.80 -5.48 -26.04
N GLU A 4 -73.71 -4.64 -25.55
CA GLU A 4 -73.33 -3.44 -24.78
C GLU A 4 -72.72 -3.78 -23.43
N LYS A 5 -73.27 -4.79 -22.73
CA LYS A 5 -72.67 -5.30 -21.49
C LYS A 5 -71.28 -5.91 -21.72
N LEU A 6 -71.08 -6.61 -22.84
CA LEU A 6 -69.78 -7.19 -23.19
C LEU A 6 -68.74 -6.11 -23.50
N ILE A 7 -69.12 -5.04 -24.23
CA ILE A 7 -68.23 -3.91 -24.51
C ILE A 7 -67.85 -3.21 -23.21
N ILE A 8 -68.80 -2.92 -22.32
CA ILE A 8 -68.53 -2.28 -21.03
C ILE A 8 -67.58 -3.13 -20.17
N ILE A 9 -67.76 -4.45 -20.14
CA ILE A 9 -66.88 -5.37 -19.40
C ILE A 9 -65.47 -5.37 -19.99
N ILE A 10 -65.33 -5.42 -21.33
CA ILE A 10 -64.01 -5.39 -21.99
C ILE A 10 -63.30 -4.04 -21.74
N THR A 11 -64.03 -2.92 -21.80
CA THR A 11 -63.47 -1.60 -21.51
C THR A 11 -63.06 -1.48 -20.04
N LEU A 12 -63.84 -2.02 -19.11
CA LEU A 12 -63.53 -2.03 -17.68
C LEU A 12 -62.30 -2.90 -17.38
N VAL A 13 -62.16 -4.06 -18.05
CA VAL A 13 -60.98 -4.93 -17.94
C VAL A 13 -59.73 -4.27 -18.53
N MET A 14 -59.84 -3.56 -19.67
CA MET A 14 -58.72 -2.79 -20.21
C MET A 14 -58.32 -1.62 -19.29
N LEU A 15 -59.28 -0.93 -18.66
CA LEU A 15 -59.02 0.14 -17.70
C LEU A 15 -58.38 -0.38 -16.39
N LEU A 16 -58.75 -1.59 -15.95
CA LEU A 16 -58.14 -2.27 -14.80
C LEU A 16 -56.73 -2.79 -15.11
N CYS A 17 -56.46 -3.25 -16.34
CA CYS A 17 -55.11 -3.65 -16.76
C CYS A 17 -54.18 -2.45 -17.05
N ALA A 18 -54.72 -1.25 -17.26
CA ALA A 18 -53.94 -0.05 -17.55
C ALA A 18 -53.43 0.69 -16.29
N CYS A 19 -53.92 0.34 -15.10
CA CYS A 19 -53.60 1.07 -13.86
C CYS A 19 -52.49 0.44 -13.01
N ASP A 20 -51.80 -0.61 -13.45
CA ASP A 20 -50.81 -1.29 -12.61
C ASP A 20 -49.52 -1.72 -13.35
N MET A 21 -49.06 -0.88 -14.29
CA MET A 21 -47.65 -0.90 -14.71
C MET A 21 -46.87 0.10 -13.86
N GLN A 22 -46.76 -0.17 -12.57
CA GLN A 22 -45.81 0.54 -11.74
C GLN A 22 -44.41 0.03 -12.12
N GLU A 23 -43.70 0.79 -12.96
CA GLU A 23 -42.32 0.48 -13.31
C GLU A 23 -41.51 0.34 -12.02
N GLN A 24 -40.91 -0.83 -11.83
CA GLN A 24 -40.01 -1.07 -10.70
C GLN A 24 -38.91 0.02 -10.73
N PRO A 25 -38.68 0.75 -9.63
CA PRO A 25 -37.69 1.80 -9.62
C PRO A 25 -36.32 1.20 -9.95
N THR A 26 -35.55 1.92 -10.77
CA THR A 26 -34.19 1.52 -11.12
C THR A 26 -33.33 1.43 -9.86
N GLN A 27 -32.28 0.61 -9.88
CA GLN A 27 -31.29 0.47 -8.81
C GLN A 27 -30.75 1.83 -8.40
N LEU A 28 -30.42 2.70 -9.36
CA LEU A 28 -29.98 4.07 -9.03
C LEU A 28 -31.08 4.87 -8.33
N ALA A 29 -32.33 4.77 -8.76
CA ALA A 29 -33.45 5.46 -8.11
C ALA A 29 -33.63 4.98 -6.67
N GLN A 30 -33.52 3.68 -6.41
CA GLN A 30 -33.59 3.09 -5.07
C GLN A 30 -32.44 3.60 -4.18
N ILE A 31 -31.20 3.61 -4.68
CA ILE A 31 -30.02 4.14 -3.96
C ILE A 31 -30.22 5.62 -3.60
N LYS A 32 -30.77 6.41 -4.53
CA LYS A 32 -31.05 7.83 -4.33
C LYS A 32 -32.18 8.06 -3.33
N GLU A 33 -33.24 7.27 -3.40
CA GLU A 33 -34.38 7.36 -2.48
C GLU A 33 -33.97 6.97 -1.04
N GLN A 34 -33.14 5.93 -0.90
CA GLN A 34 -32.60 5.50 0.39
C GLN A 34 -31.46 6.39 0.91
N ASN A 35 -30.95 7.29 0.07
CA ASN A 35 -29.78 8.14 0.33
C ASN A 35 -28.52 7.36 0.73
N LYS A 36 -28.36 6.12 0.25
CA LYS A 36 -27.18 5.31 0.56
C LYS A 36 -26.89 4.26 -0.49
N ILE A 37 -25.61 3.90 -0.63
CA ILE A 37 -25.15 2.75 -1.44
C ILE A 37 -24.49 1.71 -0.53
N ARG A 38 -24.92 0.45 -0.65
CA ARG A 38 -24.44 -0.69 0.13
C ARG A 38 -23.37 -1.44 -0.64
N VAL A 39 -22.15 -1.43 -0.12
CA VAL A 39 -20.98 -2.02 -0.76
C VAL A 39 -20.45 -3.19 0.06
N GLY A 40 -20.46 -4.39 -0.53
CA GLY A 40 -19.86 -5.58 0.07
C GLY A 40 -18.35 -5.65 -0.14
N THR A 41 -17.60 -5.96 0.91
CA THR A 41 -16.14 -6.12 0.85
C THR A 41 -15.64 -7.14 1.86
N LEU A 42 -14.54 -7.84 1.58
CA LEU A 42 -13.86 -8.65 2.59
C LEU A 42 -13.12 -7.76 3.58
N ALA A 43 -13.20 -8.11 4.87
CA ALA A 43 -12.35 -7.49 5.88
C ALA A 43 -10.90 -7.94 5.68
N SER A 44 -9.99 -7.00 5.39
CA SER A 44 -8.54 -7.26 5.23
C SER A 44 -7.75 -5.96 5.20
N ALA A 45 -6.43 -6.03 5.40
CA ALA A 45 -5.58 -4.83 5.33
C ALA A 45 -5.53 -4.21 3.92
N SER A 46 -5.87 -4.99 2.88
CA SER A 46 -5.91 -4.54 1.49
C SER A 46 -7.24 -3.92 1.07
N ASN A 47 -8.36 -4.29 1.69
CA ASN A 47 -9.71 -3.92 1.25
C ASN A 47 -10.40 -2.94 2.21
N TYR A 48 -10.65 -3.39 3.44
CA TYR A 48 -11.35 -2.64 4.49
C TYR A 48 -10.95 -3.16 5.89
N TYR A 49 -10.65 -2.23 6.80
CA TYR A 49 -10.38 -2.50 8.21
C TYR A 49 -10.71 -1.28 9.07
N GLN A 50 -10.92 -1.51 10.36
CA GLN A 50 -11.20 -0.46 11.33
C GLN A 50 -9.92 -0.05 12.06
N ALA A 51 -9.42 1.16 11.80
CA ALA A 51 -8.27 1.73 12.48
C ALA A 51 -8.71 2.63 13.65
N VAL A 52 -7.77 3.02 14.52
CA VAL A 52 -8.02 3.96 15.64
C VAL A 52 -8.64 5.28 15.16
N GLN A 53 -8.29 5.73 13.95
CA GLN A 53 -8.78 6.98 13.36
C GLN A 53 -10.08 6.82 12.55
N GLY A 54 -10.67 5.62 12.54
CA GLY A 54 -11.86 5.29 11.76
C GLY A 54 -11.60 4.23 10.70
N GLU A 55 -12.59 4.05 9.83
CA GLU A 55 -12.56 3.09 8.73
C GLU A 55 -11.47 3.44 7.71
N GLN A 56 -10.73 2.43 7.26
CA GLN A 56 -9.67 2.55 6.28
C GLN A 56 -9.70 1.33 5.34
N GLY A 57 -8.95 1.43 4.25
CA GLY A 57 -8.84 0.39 3.23
C GLY A 57 -8.90 0.97 1.82
N PHE A 58 -8.25 0.31 0.87
CA PHE A 58 -8.24 0.79 -0.51
C PHE A 58 -9.66 0.76 -1.10
N GLU A 59 -10.38 -0.36 -0.94
CA GLU A 59 -11.73 -0.48 -1.49
C GLU A 59 -12.70 0.44 -0.75
N TYR A 60 -12.55 0.59 0.56
CA TYR A 60 -13.30 1.55 1.35
C TYR A 60 -13.21 2.98 0.79
N GLU A 61 -12.00 3.54 0.65
CA GLU A 61 -11.83 4.91 0.18
C GLU A 61 -12.23 5.08 -1.29
N LEU A 62 -12.06 4.05 -2.13
CA LEU A 62 -12.51 4.07 -3.51
C LEU A 62 -14.04 4.06 -3.60
N SER A 63 -14.70 3.27 -2.75
CA SER A 63 -16.16 3.22 -2.62
C SER A 63 -16.72 4.50 -2.01
N GLN A 64 -16.02 5.14 -1.07
CA GLN A 64 -16.39 6.45 -0.53
C GLN A 64 -16.37 7.51 -1.63
N ALA A 65 -15.31 7.54 -2.45
CA ALA A 65 -15.25 8.45 -3.58
C ALA A 65 -16.40 8.23 -4.59
N PHE A 66 -16.86 6.99 -4.75
CA PHE A 66 -18.01 6.70 -5.60
C PHE A 66 -19.33 7.11 -4.95
N ALA A 67 -19.52 6.89 -3.65
CA ALA A 67 -20.68 7.37 -2.91
C ALA A 67 -20.78 8.90 -2.95
N ASP A 68 -19.66 9.60 -2.79
CA ASP A 68 -19.56 11.06 -2.94
C ASP A 68 -19.91 11.51 -4.37
N TYR A 69 -19.43 10.78 -5.39
CA TYR A 69 -19.78 11.03 -6.79
C TYR A 69 -21.28 10.85 -7.05
N LEU A 70 -21.89 9.86 -6.39
CA LEU A 70 -23.33 9.66 -6.40
C LEU A 70 -24.07 10.66 -5.49
N GLY A 71 -23.41 11.39 -4.58
CA GLY A 71 -24.06 12.26 -3.61
C GLY A 71 -25.00 11.51 -2.66
N VAL A 72 -24.59 10.33 -2.19
CA VAL A 72 -25.30 9.50 -1.20
C VAL A 72 -24.32 9.03 -0.12
N GLU A 73 -24.83 8.49 0.99
CA GLU A 73 -23.98 7.91 2.03
C GLU A 73 -23.40 6.55 1.62
N LEU A 74 -22.19 6.25 2.06
CA LEU A 74 -21.60 4.93 1.90
C LEU A 74 -22.00 4.03 3.09
N GLU A 75 -22.58 2.87 2.80
CA GLU A 75 -22.75 1.79 3.77
C GLU A 75 -21.83 0.62 3.39
N ILE A 76 -20.72 0.48 4.12
CA ILE A 76 -19.81 -0.65 3.91
C ILE A 76 -20.29 -1.85 4.71
N VAL A 77 -20.32 -2.98 4.03
CA VAL A 77 -20.75 -4.26 4.58
C VAL A 77 -19.55 -5.20 4.56
N PRO A 78 -18.86 -5.41 5.70
CA PRO A 78 -17.76 -6.34 5.79
C PRO A 78 -18.25 -7.79 5.78
N PHE A 79 -17.51 -8.65 5.09
CA PHE A 79 -17.71 -10.11 5.06
C PHE A 79 -16.42 -10.83 5.43
N PHE A 80 -16.57 -12.06 5.91
CA PHE A 80 -15.46 -12.96 6.29
C PHE A 80 -15.24 -14.07 5.26
N ASN A 81 -16.19 -14.29 4.35
CA ASN A 81 -16.03 -15.25 3.26
C ASN A 81 -16.75 -14.74 1.99
N LEU A 82 -16.30 -15.23 0.84
CA LEU A 82 -16.85 -14.85 -0.46
C LEU A 82 -18.25 -15.41 -0.69
N SER A 83 -18.56 -16.59 -0.14
CA SER A 83 -19.85 -17.28 -0.31
C SER A 83 -21.01 -16.40 0.15
N ASP A 84 -20.97 -15.92 1.38
CA ASP A 84 -22.00 -15.07 1.99
C ASP A 84 -22.11 -13.72 1.27
N MET A 85 -20.98 -13.16 0.84
CA MET A 85 -20.94 -11.87 0.13
C MET A 85 -21.65 -11.97 -1.23
N PHE A 86 -21.37 -13.01 -2.01
CA PHE A 86 -22.05 -13.24 -3.28
C PHE A 86 -23.53 -13.58 -3.09
N GLU A 87 -23.88 -14.35 -2.07
CA GLU A 87 -25.28 -14.64 -1.74
C GLU A 87 -26.05 -13.35 -1.39
N ARG A 88 -25.47 -12.46 -0.58
CA ARG A 88 -26.09 -11.16 -0.27
C ARG A 88 -26.18 -10.23 -1.48
N LEU A 89 -25.22 -10.30 -2.40
CA LEU A 89 -25.33 -9.57 -3.66
C LEU A 89 -26.54 -10.10 -4.45
N GLU A 90 -26.67 -11.41 -4.65
CA GLU A 90 -27.77 -12.03 -5.41
C GLU A 90 -29.16 -11.72 -4.85
N LYS A 91 -29.28 -11.64 -3.52
CA LYS A 91 -30.54 -11.28 -2.84
C LYS A 91 -30.92 -9.79 -2.99
N GLY A 92 -30.01 -8.94 -3.45
CA GLY A 92 -30.21 -7.48 -3.52
C GLY A 92 -29.95 -6.75 -2.20
N ASP A 93 -29.31 -7.41 -1.24
CA ASP A 93 -28.90 -6.82 0.04
C ASP A 93 -27.64 -5.95 -0.08
N LEU A 94 -26.97 -6.02 -1.23
CA LEU A 94 -25.82 -5.21 -1.64
C LEU A 94 -26.09 -4.62 -3.02
N ASP A 95 -25.59 -3.42 -3.26
CA ASP A 95 -25.69 -2.76 -4.56
C ASP A 95 -24.52 -3.13 -5.48
N LEU A 96 -23.33 -3.33 -4.89
CA LEU A 96 -22.13 -3.85 -5.56
C LEU A 96 -21.15 -4.50 -4.58
N ILE A 97 -20.19 -5.26 -5.12
CA ILE A 97 -19.02 -5.80 -4.41
C ILE A 97 -17.76 -5.05 -4.85
N ALA A 98 -17.00 -4.56 -3.87
CA ALA A 98 -15.70 -3.92 -4.03
C ALA A 98 -14.68 -4.61 -3.11
N SER A 99 -14.02 -5.66 -3.61
CA SER A 99 -13.19 -6.55 -2.76
C SER A 99 -11.92 -7.04 -3.46
N GLY A 100 -11.31 -6.22 -4.32
CA GLY A 100 -10.06 -6.59 -4.99
C GLY A 100 -10.17 -7.78 -5.97
N LEU A 101 -11.37 -8.14 -6.41
CA LEU A 101 -11.59 -9.36 -7.21
C LEU A 101 -11.11 -9.22 -8.66
N THR A 102 -10.35 -10.22 -9.12
CA THR A 102 -9.88 -10.32 -10.50
C THR A 102 -11.03 -10.72 -11.44
N TYR A 103 -11.04 -10.10 -12.62
CA TYR A 103 -11.95 -10.48 -13.70
C TYR A 103 -11.76 -11.95 -14.10
N ASN A 104 -12.85 -12.70 -14.09
CA ASN A 104 -12.88 -14.08 -14.54
C ASN A 104 -14.06 -14.31 -15.49
N LYS A 105 -13.81 -15.00 -16.61
CA LYS A 105 -14.82 -15.28 -17.64
C LYS A 105 -16.00 -16.11 -17.11
N THR A 106 -15.73 -17.15 -16.33
CA THR A 106 -16.75 -18.01 -15.72
C THR A 106 -17.63 -17.20 -14.78
N ARG A 107 -17.03 -16.39 -13.89
CA ARG A 107 -17.80 -15.53 -12.98
C ARG A 107 -18.59 -14.44 -13.75
N ALA A 108 -18.07 -13.96 -14.88
CA ALA A 108 -18.77 -13.01 -15.74
C ALA A 108 -19.99 -13.60 -16.47
N GLU A 109 -20.20 -14.91 -16.44
CA GLU A 109 -21.45 -15.53 -16.91
C GLU A 109 -22.60 -15.30 -15.92
N GLN A 110 -22.31 -15.16 -14.63
CA GLN A 110 -23.30 -14.96 -13.57
C GLN A 110 -23.46 -13.48 -13.17
N TYR A 111 -22.35 -12.74 -13.11
CA TYR A 111 -22.34 -11.35 -12.64
C TYR A 111 -21.86 -10.37 -13.71
N ARG A 112 -22.08 -9.08 -13.47
CA ARG A 112 -21.58 -7.99 -14.31
C ARG A 112 -20.36 -7.37 -13.64
N TYR A 113 -19.25 -7.30 -14.37
CA TYR A 113 -18.07 -6.57 -13.92
C TYR A 113 -18.14 -5.10 -14.34
N GLY A 114 -17.76 -4.22 -13.43
CA GLY A 114 -17.51 -2.80 -13.69
C GLY A 114 -16.24 -2.57 -14.52
N PRO A 115 -15.88 -1.29 -14.76
CA PRO A 115 -14.61 -0.94 -15.36
C PRO A 115 -13.42 -1.48 -14.55
N THR A 116 -12.36 -1.87 -15.25
CA THR A 116 -11.13 -2.31 -14.61
C THR A 116 -10.32 -1.10 -14.14
N TYR A 117 -9.85 -1.14 -12.90
CA TYR A 117 -9.19 0.02 -12.30
C TYR A 117 -7.73 -0.22 -11.93
N ARG A 118 -7.33 -1.47 -11.63
CA ARG A 118 -5.92 -1.82 -11.44
C ARG A 118 -5.62 -3.22 -11.95
N THR A 119 -4.35 -3.58 -11.97
CA THR A 119 -3.89 -4.92 -12.30
C THR A 119 -3.00 -5.49 -11.21
N ILE A 120 -3.15 -6.78 -10.92
CA ILE A 120 -2.31 -7.52 -9.97
C ILE A 120 -1.67 -8.73 -10.65
N SER A 121 -0.94 -9.53 -9.88
CA SER A 121 -0.56 -10.88 -10.29
C SER A 121 -0.79 -11.82 -9.12
N GLN A 122 -1.19 -13.05 -9.42
CA GLN A 122 -1.27 -14.12 -8.43
C GLN A 122 0.08 -14.83 -8.36
N LYS A 123 0.62 -14.95 -7.15
CA LYS A 123 1.91 -15.57 -6.87
C LYS A 123 1.69 -16.85 -6.11
N LEU A 124 2.39 -17.91 -6.50
CA LEU A 124 2.53 -19.07 -5.64
C LEU A 124 3.54 -18.72 -4.55
N VAL A 125 3.11 -18.85 -3.29
CA VAL A 125 3.86 -18.45 -2.11
C VAL A 125 4.21 -19.68 -1.29
N TYR A 126 5.41 -19.68 -0.72
CA TYR A 126 5.94 -20.76 0.11
C TYR A 126 6.84 -20.19 1.22
N LYS A 127 7.11 -21.01 2.25
CA LYS A 127 8.01 -20.65 3.35
C LYS A 127 9.48 -20.69 2.92
N GLN A 128 10.19 -19.60 3.16
CA GLN A 128 11.63 -19.46 2.96
C GLN A 128 12.39 -20.57 3.70
N GLY A 129 13.40 -21.16 3.05
CA GLY A 129 14.17 -22.30 3.55
C GLY A 129 13.86 -23.61 2.82
N ARG A 130 12.67 -23.73 2.22
CA ARG A 130 12.35 -24.85 1.32
C ARG A 130 13.00 -24.71 -0.05
N VAL A 131 13.07 -25.83 -0.77
CA VAL A 131 13.35 -25.82 -2.21
C VAL A 131 12.29 -24.99 -2.91
N ARG A 132 12.73 -24.04 -3.74
CA ARG A 132 11.83 -23.13 -4.45
C ARG A 132 11.14 -23.88 -5.60
N PRO A 133 9.79 -24.01 -5.61
CA PRO A 133 9.09 -24.54 -6.76
C PRO A 133 9.18 -23.54 -7.93
N ARG A 134 9.42 -24.06 -9.14
CA ARG A 134 9.52 -23.28 -10.38
C ARG A 134 8.23 -23.31 -11.19
N ASP A 135 7.43 -24.36 -11.01
CA ASP A 135 6.11 -24.55 -11.61
C ASP A 135 5.23 -25.45 -10.72
N PHE A 136 4.11 -25.92 -11.26
CA PHE A 136 3.14 -26.75 -10.54
C PHE A 136 3.60 -28.21 -10.33
N ASP A 137 4.52 -28.72 -11.15
CA ASP A 137 4.99 -30.11 -11.04
C ASP A 137 6.00 -30.27 -9.90
N ASP A 138 6.63 -29.17 -9.47
CA ASP A 138 7.54 -29.11 -8.32
C ASP A 138 6.82 -29.10 -6.96
N LEU A 139 5.48 -29.09 -6.92
CA LEU A 139 4.73 -29.01 -5.66
C LEU A 139 4.70 -30.37 -4.96
N ASP A 140 5.19 -30.41 -3.72
CA ASP A 140 5.41 -31.63 -2.93
C ASP A 140 4.59 -31.68 -1.63
N GLY A 141 3.59 -30.81 -1.46
CA GLY A 141 2.88 -30.63 -0.20
C GLY A 141 1.50 -30.00 -0.33
N ASN A 142 0.91 -29.67 0.82
CA ASN A 142 -0.42 -29.09 1.00
C ASN A 142 -0.52 -27.71 0.34
N PHE A 143 -1.26 -27.65 -0.77
CA PHE A 143 -1.58 -26.40 -1.45
C PHE A 143 -3.03 -25.99 -1.15
N THR A 144 -3.22 -24.87 -0.46
CA THR A 144 -4.55 -24.39 -0.05
C THR A 144 -4.82 -22.99 -0.60
N VAL A 145 -6.04 -22.75 -1.07
CA VAL A 145 -6.54 -21.42 -1.48
C VAL A 145 -7.93 -21.15 -0.92
N ILE A 146 -8.35 -19.89 -0.92
CA ILE A 146 -9.70 -19.52 -0.50
C ILE A 146 -10.73 -20.09 -1.48
N ALA A 147 -11.78 -20.71 -0.95
CA ALA A 147 -12.87 -21.25 -1.74
C ALA A 147 -13.59 -20.16 -2.53
N LYS A 148 -14.02 -20.50 -3.76
CA LYS A 148 -14.70 -19.58 -4.70
C LYS A 148 -13.94 -18.28 -5.02
N SER A 149 -12.68 -18.17 -4.64
CA SER A 149 -11.83 -17.00 -4.90
C SER A 149 -11.37 -16.90 -6.35
N SER A 150 -10.74 -15.77 -6.69
CA SER A 150 -10.06 -15.63 -7.98
C SER A 150 -8.91 -16.64 -8.13
N HIS A 151 -8.27 -17.05 -7.02
CA HIS A 151 -7.24 -18.09 -6.99
C HIS A 151 -7.82 -19.46 -7.32
N SER A 152 -8.91 -19.87 -6.67
CA SER A 152 -9.62 -21.14 -6.97
C SER A 152 -9.99 -21.23 -8.45
N LEU A 153 -10.64 -20.20 -9.01
CA LEU A 153 -11.01 -20.19 -10.44
C LEU A 153 -9.79 -20.23 -11.37
N THR A 154 -8.66 -19.65 -10.94
CA THR A 154 -7.40 -19.71 -11.68
C THR A 154 -6.85 -21.12 -11.67
N LEU A 155 -6.81 -21.80 -10.51
CA LEU A 155 -6.36 -23.19 -10.40
C LEU A 155 -7.22 -24.16 -11.20
N GLN A 156 -8.55 -23.98 -11.20
CA GLN A 156 -9.46 -24.76 -12.06
C GLN A 156 -9.11 -24.62 -13.54
N LYS A 157 -8.73 -23.42 -13.99
CA LYS A 157 -8.25 -23.21 -15.35
C LYS A 157 -6.88 -23.86 -15.59
N MET A 158 -5.94 -23.74 -14.64
CA MET A 158 -4.59 -24.31 -14.78
C MET A 158 -4.61 -25.85 -14.76
N LYS A 159 -5.52 -26.47 -14.01
CA LYS A 159 -5.67 -27.93 -13.96
C LYS A 159 -5.91 -28.56 -15.34
N LYS A 160 -6.55 -27.84 -16.27
CA LYS A 160 -6.76 -28.31 -17.65
C LYS A 160 -5.46 -28.64 -18.39
N ASN A 161 -4.36 -27.96 -18.04
CA ASN A 161 -3.04 -28.16 -18.62
C ASN A 161 -2.06 -28.83 -17.65
N ASN A 162 -2.43 -29.03 -16.39
CA ASN A 162 -1.62 -29.65 -15.34
C ASN A 162 -2.50 -30.70 -14.63
N PRO A 163 -2.68 -31.91 -15.20
CA PRO A 163 -3.66 -32.89 -14.71
C PRO A 163 -3.43 -33.35 -13.27
N GLU A 164 -2.16 -33.41 -12.85
CA GLU A 164 -1.73 -33.80 -11.51
C GLU A 164 -1.91 -32.69 -10.46
N LEU A 165 -2.26 -31.47 -10.88
CA LEU A 165 -2.47 -30.34 -9.97
C LEU A 165 -3.66 -30.61 -9.03
N THR A 166 -3.35 -30.65 -7.74
CA THR A 166 -4.31 -30.78 -6.64
C THR A 166 -4.15 -29.62 -5.66
N TRP A 167 -5.27 -29.23 -5.05
CA TRP A 167 -5.32 -28.20 -4.01
C TRP A 167 -6.55 -28.44 -3.13
N THR A 168 -6.53 -27.80 -1.96
CA THR A 168 -7.66 -27.71 -1.04
C THR A 168 -8.25 -26.31 -1.10
N GLU A 169 -9.57 -26.21 -1.03
CA GLU A 169 -10.28 -24.93 -0.89
C GLU A 169 -10.76 -24.78 0.56
N SER A 170 -10.49 -23.63 1.17
CA SER A 170 -10.97 -23.31 2.53
C SER A 170 -11.92 -22.11 2.52
N GLU A 171 -13.01 -22.22 3.28
CA GLU A 171 -13.89 -21.09 3.63
C GLU A 171 -13.56 -20.50 5.01
N GLU A 172 -12.65 -21.13 5.76
CA GLU A 172 -12.30 -20.76 7.14
C GLU A 172 -11.20 -19.70 7.21
N PHE A 173 -10.38 -19.60 6.16
CA PHE A 173 -9.22 -18.71 6.13
C PHE A 173 -9.39 -17.60 5.10
N ASP A 174 -9.00 -16.38 5.48
CA ASP A 174 -8.72 -15.31 4.54
C ASP A 174 -7.31 -15.44 3.90
N GLU A 175 -6.95 -14.49 3.03
CA GLU A 175 -5.68 -14.54 2.31
C GLU A 175 -4.47 -14.32 3.24
N GLU A 176 -4.62 -13.49 4.27
CA GLU A 176 -3.57 -13.20 5.25
C GLU A 176 -3.38 -14.39 6.20
N GLU A 177 -4.45 -15.06 6.60
CA GLU A 177 -4.42 -16.29 7.39
C GLU A 177 -3.80 -17.45 6.60
N LEU A 178 -4.07 -17.58 5.30
CA LEU A 178 -3.36 -18.58 4.47
C LEU A 178 -1.86 -18.27 4.35
N LEU A 179 -1.49 -16.99 4.24
CA LEU A 179 -0.08 -16.59 4.28
C LEU A 179 0.56 -16.90 5.65
N GLN A 180 -0.17 -16.72 6.74
CA GLN A 180 0.27 -17.07 8.09
C GLN A 180 0.42 -18.59 8.25
N ALA A 181 -0.55 -19.38 7.78
CA ALA A 181 -0.49 -20.85 7.77
C ALA A 181 0.72 -21.39 6.98
N VAL A 182 1.14 -20.71 5.90
CA VAL A 182 2.41 -21.02 5.22
C VAL A 182 3.63 -20.74 6.11
N ILE A 183 3.63 -19.65 6.88
CA ILE A 183 4.71 -19.32 7.81
C ILE A 183 4.77 -20.34 8.94
N ASP A 184 3.63 -20.75 9.48
CA ASP A 184 3.53 -21.68 10.61
C ASP A 184 3.80 -23.12 10.18
N GLY A 185 3.71 -23.40 8.87
CA GLY A 185 3.97 -24.72 8.29
C GLY A 185 2.76 -25.65 8.36
N GLU A 186 1.57 -25.11 8.58
CA GLU A 186 0.30 -25.85 8.51
C GLU A 186 -0.06 -26.20 7.07
N ILE A 187 0.26 -25.30 6.14
CA ILE A 187 0.20 -25.53 4.70
C ILE A 187 1.54 -25.22 4.05
N ASP A 188 1.77 -25.84 2.90
CA ASP A 188 3.04 -25.76 2.21
C ASP A 188 3.08 -24.62 1.20
N TYR A 189 1.95 -24.42 0.53
CA TYR A 189 1.77 -23.47 -0.56
C TYR A 189 0.41 -22.78 -0.46
N THR A 190 0.36 -21.53 -0.91
CA THR A 190 -0.89 -20.82 -1.22
C THR A 190 -0.72 -19.92 -2.43
N LEU A 191 -1.83 -19.40 -2.96
CA LEU A 191 -1.79 -18.29 -3.90
C LEU A 191 -2.10 -17.00 -3.16
N ALA A 192 -1.28 -15.97 -3.41
CA ALA A 192 -1.56 -14.63 -2.92
C ALA A 192 -1.45 -13.60 -4.04
N ASP A 193 -2.30 -12.60 -3.99
CA ASP A 193 -2.22 -11.43 -4.85
C ASP A 193 -1.02 -10.58 -4.47
N THR A 194 -0.35 -10.02 -5.48
CA THR A 194 0.89 -9.23 -5.28
C THR A 194 0.78 -8.12 -4.25
N HIS A 195 -0.40 -7.52 -4.10
CA HIS A 195 -0.61 -6.38 -3.21
C HIS A 195 -0.72 -6.82 -1.74
N THR A 196 -1.54 -7.85 -1.44
CA THR A 196 -1.62 -8.48 -0.12
C THR A 196 -0.27 -9.06 0.29
N LEU A 197 0.39 -9.81 -0.61
CA LEU A 197 1.71 -10.37 -0.33
C LEU A 197 2.76 -9.28 -0.03
N SER A 198 2.71 -8.14 -0.73
CA SER A 198 3.64 -7.03 -0.49
C SER A 198 3.41 -6.39 0.88
N LEU A 199 2.16 -6.25 1.31
CA LEU A 199 1.81 -5.76 2.64
C LEU A 199 2.26 -6.73 3.72
N PHE A 200 1.99 -8.02 3.56
CA PHE A 200 2.26 -9.04 4.58
C PHE A 200 3.76 -9.30 4.79
N ARG A 201 4.56 -9.26 3.71
CA ARG A 201 6.02 -9.46 3.78
C ARG A 201 6.79 -8.37 4.52
N ARG A 202 6.16 -7.22 4.84
CA ARG A 202 6.84 -6.12 5.54
C ARG A 202 7.24 -6.48 6.98
N TYR A 203 6.51 -7.39 7.61
CA TYR A 203 6.80 -7.93 8.94
C TYR A 203 6.97 -9.47 8.96
N HIS A 204 6.61 -10.17 7.87
CA HIS A 204 6.91 -11.60 7.69
C HIS A 204 7.90 -11.85 6.54
N PRO A 205 9.23 -11.68 6.75
CA PRO A 205 10.21 -11.86 5.68
C PRO A 205 10.34 -13.30 5.20
N ASN A 206 9.87 -14.27 6.00
CA ASN A 206 9.98 -15.71 5.73
C ASN A 206 9.04 -16.19 4.61
N LEU A 207 8.27 -15.32 3.99
CA LEU A 207 7.46 -15.65 2.82
C LEU A 207 8.23 -15.36 1.52
N SER A 208 8.25 -16.34 0.64
CA SER A 208 8.91 -16.28 -0.66
C SER A 208 7.99 -16.65 -1.81
N ILE A 209 8.33 -16.11 -2.98
CA ILE A 209 7.59 -16.35 -4.22
C ILE A 209 8.25 -17.52 -4.95
N GLY A 210 7.49 -18.58 -5.20
CA GLY A 210 7.87 -19.66 -6.10
C GLY A 210 7.92 -19.16 -7.53
N PHE A 211 6.74 -18.85 -8.08
CA PHE A 211 6.57 -18.30 -9.43
C PHE A 211 5.29 -17.47 -9.54
N SER A 212 5.16 -16.75 -10.66
CA SER A 212 3.93 -16.04 -11.02
C SER A 212 2.97 -17.00 -11.70
N VAL A 213 1.81 -17.25 -11.13
CA VAL A 213 0.77 -18.07 -11.78
C VAL A 213 0.08 -17.27 -12.88
N THR A 214 -0.12 -15.97 -12.66
CA THR A 214 -0.73 -15.04 -13.61
C THR A 214 0.06 -13.73 -13.68
N HIS A 215 -0.29 -12.90 -14.68
CA HIS A 215 0.31 -11.60 -14.92
C HIS A 215 -0.75 -10.61 -15.40
N ASN A 216 -0.72 -9.40 -14.85
CA ASN A 216 -1.60 -8.28 -15.24
C ASN A 216 -3.10 -8.60 -15.14
N ASP A 217 -3.49 -9.31 -14.10
CA ASP A 217 -4.88 -9.66 -13.82
C ASP A 217 -5.68 -8.42 -13.47
N PRO A 218 -6.69 -8.04 -14.27
CA PRO A 218 -7.43 -6.83 -14.03
C PRO A 218 -8.45 -7.02 -12.90
N ILE A 219 -8.46 -6.07 -11.98
CA ILE A 219 -9.43 -5.99 -10.89
C ILE A 219 -10.60 -5.10 -11.30
N ALA A 220 -11.81 -5.53 -10.97
CA ALA A 220 -13.04 -4.77 -11.20
C ALA A 220 -14.07 -5.05 -10.10
N TRP A 221 -14.93 -4.05 -9.83
CA TRP A 221 -16.11 -4.22 -8.97
C TRP A 221 -17.15 -5.11 -9.65
N ILE A 222 -18.00 -5.75 -8.85
CA ILE A 222 -18.97 -6.73 -9.33
C ILE A 222 -20.39 -6.29 -8.95
N LEU A 223 -21.32 -6.42 -9.88
CA LEU A 223 -22.74 -6.14 -9.73
C LEU A 223 -23.55 -7.35 -10.18
N ASN A 224 -24.81 -7.43 -9.74
CA ASN A 224 -25.74 -8.37 -10.34
C ASN A 224 -25.94 -8.09 -11.83
N LYS A 225 -26.19 -9.15 -12.60
CA LYS A 225 -26.72 -8.99 -13.96
C LYS A 225 -28.16 -8.53 -13.86
N SER A 226 -28.43 -7.38 -14.47
CA SER A 226 -29.77 -6.80 -14.57
C SER A 226 -29.95 -6.22 -15.97
N LYS A 227 -31.21 -6.01 -16.37
CA LYS A 227 -31.57 -5.18 -17.53
C LYS A 227 -31.46 -3.68 -17.22
N ASP A 228 -31.36 -3.35 -15.94
CA ASP A 228 -31.14 -2.00 -15.48
C ASP A 228 -29.64 -1.66 -15.47
N ASP A 229 -29.27 -0.70 -16.31
CA ASP A 229 -27.90 -0.23 -16.47
C ASP A 229 -27.64 1.06 -15.68
N SER A 230 -28.60 1.56 -14.91
CA SER A 230 -28.56 2.89 -14.28
C SER A 230 -27.35 3.12 -13.37
N LEU A 231 -27.04 2.18 -12.47
CA LEU A 231 -25.86 2.26 -11.61
C LEU A 231 -24.56 2.00 -12.39
N TYR A 232 -24.58 0.98 -13.25
CA TYR A 232 -23.41 0.61 -14.07
C TYR A 232 -22.94 1.75 -14.98
N ALA A 233 -23.87 2.47 -15.59
CA ALA A 233 -23.59 3.59 -16.48
C ALA A 233 -22.84 4.73 -15.77
N LEU A 234 -22.96 4.85 -14.44
CA LEU A 234 -22.23 5.83 -13.63
C LEU A 234 -20.83 5.36 -13.21
N LEU A 235 -20.56 4.05 -13.18
CA LEU A 235 -19.22 3.53 -12.89
C LEU A 235 -18.23 3.91 -14.00
N VAL A 236 -18.65 3.91 -15.26
CA VAL A 236 -17.79 4.22 -16.41
C VAL A 236 -17.20 5.65 -16.34
N PRO A 237 -18.00 6.73 -16.24
CA PRO A 237 -17.46 8.07 -16.09
C PRO A 237 -16.72 8.25 -14.77
N PHE A 238 -17.20 7.69 -13.65
CA PHE A 238 -16.49 7.74 -12.37
C PHE A 238 -15.05 7.21 -12.48
N PHE A 239 -14.87 5.99 -13.00
CA PHE A 239 -13.54 5.42 -13.18
C PHE A 239 -12.68 6.18 -14.21
N GLY A 240 -13.32 6.81 -15.20
CA GLY A 240 -12.68 7.75 -16.12
C GLY A 240 -12.12 8.98 -15.38
N ASP A 241 -12.94 9.62 -14.56
CA ASP A 241 -12.64 10.85 -13.85
C ASP A 241 -11.55 10.67 -12.79
N ILE A 242 -11.63 9.62 -11.96
CA ILE A 242 -10.61 9.37 -10.93
C ILE A 242 -9.24 8.98 -11.52
N LYS A 243 -9.24 8.39 -12.73
CA LYS A 243 -8.02 8.06 -13.45
C LYS A 243 -7.42 9.31 -14.10
N GLN A 244 -8.25 10.14 -14.75
CA GLN A 244 -7.81 11.39 -15.36
C GLN A 244 -7.29 12.40 -14.33
N SER A 245 -7.96 12.50 -13.19
CA SER A 245 -7.55 13.36 -12.06
C SER A 245 -6.41 12.77 -11.22
N ASN A 246 -5.91 11.57 -11.57
CA ASN A 246 -4.84 10.85 -10.87
C ASN A 246 -5.17 10.51 -9.39
N GLN A 247 -6.44 10.65 -8.97
CA GLN A 247 -6.91 10.26 -7.65
C GLN A 247 -6.72 8.76 -7.39
N LEU A 248 -6.98 7.91 -8.38
CA LEU A 248 -6.77 6.48 -8.27
C LEU A 248 -5.30 6.11 -8.00
N TYR A 249 -4.37 6.79 -8.67
CA TYR A 249 -2.95 6.59 -8.42
C TYR A 249 -2.53 7.07 -7.02
N VAL A 250 -3.08 8.20 -6.56
CA VAL A 250 -2.82 8.70 -5.20
C VAL A 250 -3.26 7.66 -4.16
N LEU A 251 -4.43 7.05 -4.38
CA LEU A 251 -4.95 5.99 -3.52
C LEU A 251 -4.06 4.74 -3.56
N GLU A 252 -3.65 4.29 -4.75
CA GLU A 252 -2.70 3.17 -4.89
C GLU A 252 -1.36 3.43 -4.19
N GLU A 253 -0.85 4.66 -4.28
CA GLU A 253 0.41 5.06 -3.66
C GLU A 253 0.31 5.16 -2.13
N LYS A 254 -0.87 5.54 -1.62
CA LYS A 254 -1.16 5.56 -0.17
C LYS A 254 -1.03 4.15 0.42
N TYR A 255 -1.68 3.16 -0.20
CA TYR A 255 -1.79 1.80 0.33
C TYR A 255 -0.62 0.89 -0.06
N PHE A 256 -0.18 0.94 -1.33
CA PHE A 256 0.73 -0.06 -1.88
C PHE A 256 2.07 0.51 -2.36
N GLY A 257 2.21 1.84 -2.43
CA GLY A 257 3.34 2.50 -3.08
C GLY A 257 4.72 2.19 -2.49
N HIS A 258 4.80 2.08 -1.16
CA HIS A 258 6.04 1.90 -0.40
C HIS A 258 6.41 0.43 -0.12
N VAL A 259 5.50 -0.51 -0.38
CA VAL A 259 5.71 -1.95 -0.10
C VAL A 259 5.98 -2.80 -1.35
N ARG A 260 5.83 -2.25 -2.57
CA ARG A 260 6.09 -2.96 -3.83
C ARG A 260 7.51 -3.54 -3.93
N GLN A 261 8.48 -2.90 -3.28
CA GLN A 261 9.87 -3.37 -3.26
C GLN A 261 10.14 -4.11 -1.95
N PHE A 262 10.43 -5.40 -2.07
CA PHE A 262 10.82 -6.24 -0.96
C PHE A 262 12.31 -6.60 -1.03
N ASN A 263 12.99 -6.46 0.10
CA ASN A 263 14.35 -6.95 0.30
C ASN A 263 14.38 -7.82 1.56
N TYR A 264 14.57 -9.13 1.37
CA TYR A 264 14.58 -10.13 2.44
C TYR A 264 15.59 -9.78 3.53
N VAL A 265 16.87 -9.62 3.13
CA VAL A 265 17.99 -9.40 4.06
C VAL A 265 17.79 -8.13 4.89
N ASN A 266 17.39 -7.04 4.25
CA ASN A 266 17.17 -5.77 4.95
C ASN A 266 15.97 -5.81 5.90
N THR A 267 14.91 -6.55 5.54
CA THR A 267 13.71 -6.69 6.38
C THR A 267 14.02 -7.55 7.59
N LEU A 268 14.71 -8.67 7.41
CA LEU A 268 15.16 -9.54 8.49
C LEU A 268 16.08 -8.79 9.47
N ALA A 269 17.09 -8.08 8.94
CA ALA A 269 17.99 -7.27 9.77
C ALA A 269 17.25 -6.17 10.56
N TYR A 270 16.19 -5.58 9.99
CA TYR A 270 15.39 -4.59 10.70
C TYR A 270 14.58 -5.22 11.83
N ILE A 271 13.92 -6.35 11.59
CA ILE A 271 13.15 -7.07 12.62
C ILE A 271 14.06 -7.53 13.76
N GLU A 272 15.26 -8.03 13.45
CA GLU A 272 16.26 -8.37 14.47
C GLU A 272 16.71 -7.13 15.25
N ALA A 273 16.98 -6.02 14.57
CA ALA A 273 17.35 -4.77 15.23
C ALA A 273 16.23 -4.24 16.14
N ILE A 274 14.95 -4.43 15.78
CA ILE A 274 13.81 -4.04 16.64
C ILE A 274 13.87 -4.78 17.98
N LYS A 275 14.24 -6.07 17.97
CA LYS A 275 14.32 -6.88 19.20
C LYS A 275 15.58 -6.58 20.00
N GLU A 276 16.72 -6.45 19.33
CA GLU A 276 18.04 -6.40 19.98
C GLU A 276 18.56 -4.98 20.25
N THR A 277 18.23 -4.02 19.40
CA THR A 277 18.83 -2.67 19.42
C THR A 277 17.85 -1.58 19.84
N LEU A 278 16.62 -1.59 19.32
CA LEU A 278 15.63 -0.55 19.59
C LEU A 278 15.35 -0.33 21.08
N PRO A 279 15.26 -1.35 21.97
CA PRO A 279 14.95 -1.13 23.39
C PRO A 279 15.94 -0.21 24.09
N THR A 280 17.19 -0.14 23.62
CA THR A 280 18.22 0.77 24.17
C THR A 280 17.88 2.24 23.92
N TYR A 281 17.21 2.56 22.82
CA TYR A 281 16.97 3.93 22.35
C TYR A 281 15.49 4.35 22.40
N GLN A 282 14.58 3.38 22.52
CA GLN A 282 13.13 3.60 22.53
C GLN A 282 12.68 4.68 23.53
N PRO A 283 13.17 4.73 24.79
CA PRO A 283 12.75 5.77 25.73
C PRO A 283 12.99 7.19 25.21
N TRP A 284 14.07 7.40 24.45
CA TRP A 284 14.38 8.71 23.87
C TRP A 284 13.55 8.99 22.61
N PHE A 285 13.19 7.98 21.82
CA PHE A 285 12.25 8.18 20.73
C PHE A 285 10.88 8.59 21.27
N GLU A 286 10.37 7.90 22.29
CA GLU A 286 9.11 8.23 22.96
C GLU A 286 9.14 9.63 23.57
N GLN A 287 10.19 9.94 24.34
CA GLN A 287 10.33 11.24 25.01
C GLN A 287 10.44 12.42 24.03
N TYR A 288 11.08 12.22 22.87
CA TYR A 288 11.41 13.31 21.94
C TYR A 288 10.60 13.33 20.64
N ALA A 289 9.63 12.43 20.46
CA ALA A 289 8.73 12.45 19.30
C ALA A 289 7.81 13.69 19.27
N GLY A 290 7.49 14.25 20.44
CA GLY A 290 6.57 15.38 20.56
C GLY A 290 5.16 14.99 20.12
N SER A 291 4.64 15.64 19.07
CA SER A 291 3.32 15.32 18.51
C SER A 291 3.35 14.25 17.42
N LEU A 292 4.53 13.70 17.11
CA LEU A 292 4.69 12.61 16.16
C LEU A 292 4.55 11.27 16.89
N ASP A 293 4.18 10.24 16.14
CA ASP A 293 4.34 8.86 16.61
C ASP A 293 5.85 8.57 16.78
N TRP A 294 6.24 8.05 17.94
CA TRP A 294 7.64 7.75 18.24
C TRP A 294 8.22 6.70 17.29
N ARG A 295 7.38 5.79 16.79
CA ARG A 295 7.75 4.74 15.84
C ARG A 295 8.17 5.34 14.49
N LEU A 296 7.60 6.49 14.10
CA LEU A 296 8.03 7.23 12.91
C LEU A 296 9.44 7.81 13.10
N LEU A 297 9.73 8.34 14.30
CA LEU A 297 11.06 8.88 14.61
C LEU A 297 12.11 7.76 14.67
N ALA A 298 11.76 6.60 15.24
CA ALA A 298 12.60 5.42 15.25
C ALA A 298 12.87 4.89 13.83
N ALA A 299 11.85 4.82 12.97
CA ALA A 299 11.96 4.40 11.58
C ALA A 299 12.84 5.34 10.74
N LEU A 300 12.70 6.67 10.91
CA LEU A 300 13.61 7.67 10.35
C LEU A 300 15.05 7.40 10.79
N SER A 301 15.27 7.19 12.08
CA SER A 301 16.60 6.93 12.65
C SER A 301 17.23 5.64 12.12
N TYR A 302 16.42 4.60 11.91
CA TYR A 302 16.88 3.34 11.31
C TYR A 302 17.33 3.55 9.86
N GLN A 303 16.56 4.29 9.06
CA GLN A 303 16.97 4.64 7.70
C GLN A 303 18.27 5.46 7.67
N GLU A 304 18.52 6.30 8.68
CA GLU A 304 19.74 7.12 8.74
C GLU A 304 20.98 6.33 9.12
N SER A 305 20.88 5.42 10.09
CA SER A 305 22.08 4.82 10.70
C SER A 305 21.96 3.36 11.10
N MET A 306 20.81 2.72 10.86
CA MET A 306 20.46 1.42 11.45
C MET A 306 20.64 1.44 12.98
N TRP A 307 20.25 2.55 13.60
CA TRP A 307 20.44 2.85 15.03
C TRP A 307 21.89 2.80 15.54
N ASN A 308 22.87 3.06 14.68
CA ASN A 308 24.27 3.16 15.06
C ASN A 308 24.65 4.60 15.50
N PRO A 309 24.88 4.88 16.80
CA PRO A 309 25.22 6.22 17.28
C PRO A 309 26.62 6.70 16.86
N ARG A 310 27.46 5.79 16.35
CA ARG A 310 28.80 6.09 15.85
C ARG A 310 28.87 6.21 14.33
N ALA A 311 27.73 6.14 13.64
CA ALA A 311 27.68 6.23 12.19
C ALA A 311 28.30 7.54 11.67
N LYS A 312 29.05 7.43 10.57
CA LYS A 312 29.78 8.54 9.93
C LYS A 312 29.67 8.36 8.43
N SER A 313 29.24 9.39 7.73
CA SER A 313 29.24 9.42 6.26
C SER A 313 30.46 10.15 5.70
N PRO A 314 30.80 9.92 4.42
CA PRO A 314 31.80 10.72 3.70
C PRO A 314 31.41 12.21 3.57
N THR A 315 30.11 12.53 3.58
CA THR A 315 29.58 13.91 3.53
C THR A 315 29.58 14.63 4.87
N GLY A 316 30.04 13.97 5.95
CA GLY A 316 30.24 14.61 7.25
C GLY A 316 29.02 14.64 8.18
N VAL A 317 27.89 14.03 7.78
CA VAL A 317 26.80 13.71 8.71
C VAL A 317 27.21 12.60 9.69
N ARG A 318 26.70 12.66 10.93
CA ARG A 318 27.11 11.76 12.01
C ARG A 318 25.99 11.44 13.00
N GLY A 319 26.09 10.28 13.63
CA GLY A 319 25.23 9.85 14.72
C GLY A 319 23.95 9.18 14.27
N ILE A 320 23.12 8.82 15.25
CA ILE A 320 21.97 7.94 15.07
C ILE A 320 20.85 8.55 14.17
N MET A 321 20.77 9.88 14.09
CA MET A 321 19.88 10.64 13.20
C MET A 321 20.62 11.33 12.05
N MET A 322 21.92 11.04 11.87
CA MET A 322 22.78 11.60 10.83
C MET A 322 22.69 13.12 10.67
N LEU A 323 22.86 13.86 11.77
CA LEU A 323 22.83 15.32 11.72
C LEU A 323 24.10 15.90 11.09
N THR A 324 23.93 16.92 10.24
CA THR A 324 25.04 17.78 9.80
C THR A 324 25.55 18.65 10.96
N ARG A 325 26.70 19.32 10.79
CA ARG A 325 27.18 20.29 11.80
C ARG A 325 26.25 21.50 11.95
N SER A 326 25.76 22.04 10.84
CA SER A 326 24.86 23.20 10.85
C SER A 326 23.52 22.87 11.49
N THR A 327 22.93 21.72 11.14
CA THR A 327 21.69 21.23 11.76
C THR A 327 21.89 21.02 13.25
N ALA A 328 22.94 20.32 13.67
CA ALA A 328 23.24 20.10 15.09
C ALA A 328 23.32 21.41 15.88
N LYS A 329 23.99 22.44 15.35
CA LYS A 329 24.03 23.79 15.95
C LYS A 329 22.63 24.40 16.07
N GLN A 330 21.80 24.30 15.02
CA GLN A 330 20.44 24.86 14.98
C GLN A 330 19.48 24.18 15.98
N VAL A 331 19.73 22.92 16.35
CA VAL A 331 18.88 22.16 17.27
C VAL A 331 19.52 21.94 18.65
N GLY A 332 20.67 22.56 18.93
CA GLY A 332 21.32 22.54 20.24
C GLY A 332 22.01 21.20 20.59
N VAL A 333 22.54 20.50 19.59
CA VAL A 333 23.33 19.27 19.76
C VAL A 333 24.80 19.61 19.80
N THR A 334 25.45 19.38 20.94
CA THR A 334 26.89 19.67 21.14
C THR A 334 27.75 18.46 20.81
N ASN A 335 27.26 17.24 21.06
CA ASN A 335 27.91 16.00 20.65
C ASN A 335 27.00 15.16 19.75
N ARG A 336 27.31 15.12 18.44
CA ARG A 336 26.55 14.32 17.47
C ARG A 336 26.71 12.80 17.65
N LEU A 337 27.65 12.31 18.44
CA LEU A 337 27.83 10.88 18.70
C LEU A 337 27.16 10.44 20.01
N GLU A 338 26.60 11.37 20.77
CA GLU A 338 25.79 11.07 21.95
C GLU A 338 24.34 10.80 21.48
N PRO A 339 23.81 9.57 21.65
CA PRO A 339 22.55 9.18 21.04
C PRO A 339 21.36 10.03 21.49
N GLU A 340 21.24 10.36 22.79
CA GLU A 340 20.10 11.10 23.32
C GLU A 340 20.00 12.49 22.68
N GLN A 341 21.09 13.24 22.69
CA GLN A 341 21.18 14.55 22.06
C GLN A 341 20.89 14.46 20.58
N ASN A 342 21.42 13.44 19.90
CA ASN A 342 21.23 13.28 18.47
C ASN A 342 19.76 12.97 18.12
N ILE A 343 19.09 12.06 18.86
CA ILE A 343 17.66 11.75 18.74
C ILE A 343 16.81 12.99 19.02
N ARG A 344 17.04 13.67 20.15
CA ARG A 344 16.35 14.91 20.52
C ARG A 344 16.52 15.98 19.43
N GLY A 345 17.72 16.11 18.89
CA GLY A 345 18.04 17.05 17.81
C GLY A 345 17.33 16.70 16.51
N GLY A 346 17.34 15.42 16.12
CA GLY A 346 16.66 14.91 14.93
C GLY A 346 15.15 15.09 15.00
N GLY A 347 14.53 14.75 16.14
CA GLY A 347 13.10 14.98 16.38
C GLY A 347 12.72 16.47 16.29
N LYS A 348 13.51 17.35 16.91
CA LYS A 348 13.32 18.81 16.77
C LYS A 348 13.47 19.28 15.33
N TYR A 349 14.43 18.75 14.59
CA TYR A 349 14.65 19.12 13.19
C TYR A 349 13.49 18.66 12.30
N LEU A 350 13.03 17.42 12.44
CA LEU A 350 11.87 16.90 11.71
C LEU A 350 10.60 17.72 12.03
N SER A 351 10.35 18.02 13.31
CA SER A 351 9.21 18.87 13.72
C SER A 351 9.28 20.27 13.08
N LYS A 352 10.47 20.88 13.00
CA LYS A 352 10.68 22.15 12.29
C LYS A 352 10.37 22.04 10.79
N LEU A 353 10.76 20.93 10.15
CA LEU A 353 10.45 20.68 8.74
C LEU A 353 8.96 20.52 8.49
N ILE A 354 8.26 19.74 9.33
CA ILE A 354 6.80 19.57 9.26
C ILE A 354 6.08 20.92 9.39
N LYS A 355 6.50 21.77 10.34
CA LYS A 355 5.95 23.12 10.52
C LYS A 355 6.26 24.07 9.35
N ARG A 356 7.29 23.78 8.55
CA ARG A 356 7.65 24.58 7.37
C ARG A 356 6.79 24.23 6.16
N ILE A 357 6.18 23.05 6.13
CA ILE A 357 5.25 22.66 5.07
C ILE A 357 3.99 23.52 5.16
N PRO A 358 3.49 24.09 4.05
CA PRO A 358 2.28 24.91 4.05
C PRO A 358 1.07 24.27 4.74
N ASP A 359 0.32 25.05 5.53
CA ASP A 359 -0.80 24.54 6.34
C ASP A 359 -1.96 23.93 5.53
N ARG A 360 -2.08 24.30 4.25
CA ARG A 360 -3.06 23.70 3.34
C ARG A 360 -2.79 22.23 3.01
N ILE A 361 -1.57 21.74 3.26
CA ILE A 361 -1.20 20.35 2.99
C ILE A 361 -1.59 19.51 4.21
N PRO A 362 -2.57 18.61 4.10
CA PRO A 362 -3.03 17.81 5.22
C PRO A 362 -2.03 16.68 5.55
N GLN A 363 -2.25 16.04 6.70
CA GLN A 363 -1.66 14.73 6.96
C GLN A 363 -2.38 13.67 6.09
N PRO A 364 -1.69 12.60 5.66
CA PRO A 364 -0.29 12.27 5.96
C PRO A 364 0.74 12.89 4.98
N ASP A 365 0.31 13.52 3.88
CA ASP A 365 1.20 14.10 2.85
C ASP A 365 2.22 15.10 3.41
N ARG A 366 1.80 15.88 4.41
CA ARG A 366 2.66 16.83 5.13
C ARG A 366 3.90 16.14 5.69
N THR A 367 3.72 14.99 6.32
CA THR A 367 4.82 14.21 6.91
C THR A 367 5.74 13.66 5.82
N TRP A 368 5.20 13.13 4.72
CA TRP A 368 6.00 12.57 3.62
C TRP A 368 6.86 13.63 2.92
N LEU A 369 6.31 14.82 2.69
CA LEU A 369 7.07 15.94 2.16
C LEU A 369 8.16 16.43 3.13
N ALA A 370 7.89 16.40 4.44
CA ALA A 370 8.88 16.75 5.45
C ALA A 370 10.03 15.72 5.52
N LEU A 371 9.73 14.42 5.38
CA LEU A 371 10.77 13.37 5.27
C LEU A 371 11.63 13.54 4.02
N ALA A 372 11.02 13.84 2.87
CA ALA A 372 11.76 14.17 1.66
C ALA A 372 12.65 15.40 1.89
N ALA A 373 12.13 16.43 2.57
CA ALA A 373 12.88 17.63 2.91
C ALA A 373 13.99 17.38 3.96
N TYR A 374 13.86 16.37 4.81
CA TYR A 374 14.92 15.93 5.72
C TYR A 374 16.13 15.43 4.92
N ASN A 375 15.87 14.64 3.87
CA ASN A 375 16.90 14.05 3.01
C ASN A 375 17.51 15.03 2.01
N VAL A 376 16.68 15.73 1.24
CA VAL A 376 17.12 16.54 0.09
C VAL A 376 16.93 18.05 0.29
N GLY A 377 16.41 18.47 1.44
CA GLY A 377 16.13 19.87 1.73
C GLY A 377 14.82 20.38 1.11
N TRP A 378 14.15 21.27 1.84
CA TRP A 378 12.86 21.84 1.43
C TRP A 378 12.93 22.60 0.09
N GLY A 379 14.05 23.25 -0.23
CA GLY A 379 14.19 23.99 -1.49
C GLY A 379 13.98 23.09 -2.72
N HIS A 380 14.60 21.91 -2.73
CA HIS A 380 14.46 20.94 -3.80
C HIS A 380 13.09 20.25 -3.80
N VAL A 381 12.50 19.98 -2.61
CA VAL A 381 11.10 19.52 -2.54
C VAL A 381 10.16 20.55 -3.15
N ASN A 382 10.37 21.84 -2.87
CA ASN A 382 9.55 22.90 -3.44
C ASN A 382 9.77 23.08 -4.96
N ASP A 383 10.99 22.89 -5.46
CA ASP A 383 11.25 22.82 -6.91
C ASP A 383 10.44 21.69 -7.55
N ALA A 384 10.41 20.50 -6.93
CA ALA A 384 9.59 19.39 -7.42
C ALA A 384 8.08 19.71 -7.37
N ARG A 385 7.59 20.38 -6.32
CA ARG A 385 6.21 20.86 -6.22
C ARG A 385 5.85 21.82 -7.37
N ILE A 386 6.73 22.77 -7.69
CA ILE A 386 6.54 23.69 -8.81
C ILE A 386 6.47 22.93 -10.14
N ILE A 387 7.36 21.94 -10.36
CA ILE A 387 7.30 21.11 -11.57
C ILE A 387 5.97 20.34 -11.62
N THR A 388 5.49 19.82 -10.49
CA THR A 388 4.22 19.10 -10.39
C THR A 388 3.04 20.00 -10.79
N GLU A 389 2.97 21.21 -10.25
CA GLU A 389 1.94 22.20 -10.59
C GLU A 389 1.98 22.61 -12.07
N GLN A 390 3.18 22.86 -12.61
CA GLN A 390 3.37 23.17 -14.04
C GLN A 390 2.92 22.03 -14.97
N GLN A 391 2.88 20.80 -14.48
CA GLN A 391 2.41 19.63 -15.21
C GLN A 391 0.93 19.30 -14.94
N GLY A 392 0.19 20.20 -14.27
CA GLY A 392 -1.24 20.05 -14.00
C GLY A 392 -1.58 19.02 -12.92
N ALA A 393 -0.60 18.58 -12.13
CA ALA A 393 -0.81 17.67 -11.00
C ALA A 393 -0.80 18.43 -9.66
N SER A 394 -1.28 17.81 -8.59
CA SER A 394 -1.37 18.49 -7.29
C SER A 394 0.00 18.65 -6.63
N PRO A 395 0.48 19.88 -6.34
CA PRO A 395 1.73 20.10 -5.62
C PRO A 395 1.64 19.78 -4.13
N ASP A 396 0.44 19.46 -3.65
CA ASP A 396 0.13 19.25 -2.23
C ASP A 396 -0.08 17.76 -1.89
N LYS A 397 -0.11 16.89 -2.91
CA LYS A 397 -0.15 15.43 -2.74
C LYS A 397 1.26 14.83 -2.90
N TRP A 398 1.71 14.09 -1.89
CA TRP A 398 2.99 13.38 -1.91
C TRP A 398 3.11 12.48 -3.15
N ALA A 399 2.08 11.70 -3.46
CA ALA A 399 2.09 10.80 -4.61
C ALA A 399 2.42 11.53 -5.93
N ASP A 400 1.89 12.74 -6.10
CA ASP A 400 2.16 13.53 -7.29
C ASP A 400 3.55 14.14 -7.32
N VAL A 401 4.02 14.66 -6.18
CA VAL A 401 5.36 15.23 -6.02
C VAL A 401 6.45 14.14 -6.12
N LYS A 402 6.19 12.95 -5.58
CA LYS A 402 7.04 11.75 -5.65
C LYS A 402 7.41 11.42 -7.09
N LYS A 403 6.45 11.47 -8.02
CA LYS A 403 6.70 11.24 -9.46
C LYS A 403 7.67 12.27 -10.09
N ARG A 404 7.74 13.50 -9.55
CA ARG A 404 8.51 14.62 -10.15
C ARG A 404 9.84 14.86 -9.47
N LEU A 405 10.04 14.42 -8.22
CA LEU A 405 11.34 14.50 -7.52
C LEU A 405 12.52 13.97 -8.37
N PRO A 406 12.44 12.78 -9.02
CA PRO A 406 13.53 12.28 -9.86
C PRO A 406 13.86 13.14 -11.09
N LEU A 407 12.96 14.05 -11.50
CA LEU A 407 13.21 14.96 -12.61
C LEU A 407 14.33 15.97 -12.27
N LEU A 408 14.58 16.25 -10.99
CA LEU A 408 15.65 17.15 -10.53
C LEU A 408 17.08 16.62 -10.82
N ILE A 409 17.21 15.38 -11.26
CA ILE A 409 18.49 14.80 -11.72
C ILE A 409 18.74 15.17 -13.20
N LYS A 410 17.67 15.45 -13.95
CA LYS A 410 17.72 15.64 -15.39
C LYS A 410 17.92 17.13 -15.71
N LYS A 411 19.04 17.48 -16.34
CA LYS A 411 19.43 18.87 -16.70
C LYS A 411 18.33 19.68 -17.37
N ARG A 412 17.51 19.05 -18.22
CA ARG A 412 16.39 19.73 -18.90
C ARG A 412 15.35 20.31 -17.94
N TYR A 413 15.19 19.72 -16.75
CA TYR A 413 14.28 20.18 -15.70
C TYR A 413 15.02 21.06 -14.70
N TYR A 414 16.07 20.57 -14.03
CA TYR A 414 16.69 21.30 -12.91
C TYR A 414 17.26 22.66 -13.30
N ARG A 415 17.68 22.87 -14.56
CA ARG A 415 18.20 24.18 -15.01
C ARG A 415 17.15 25.31 -14.96
N LYS A 416 15.87 24.94 -14.86
CA LYS A 416 14.74 25.88 -14.78
C LYS A 416 14.24 26.09 -13.36
N THR A 417 14.81 25.39 -12.38
CA THR A 417 14.38 25.46 -10.98
C THR A 417 15.32 26.35 -10.18
N ARG A 418 14.87 26.79 -9.00
CA ARG A 418 15.64 27.77 -8.20
C ARG A 418 16.88 27.16 -7.58
N TYR A 419 16.79 25.92 -7.09
CA TYR A 419 17.86 25.25 -6.36
C TYR A 419 18.67 24.29 -7.23
N GLY A 420 18.22 24.00 -8.45
CA GLY A 420 18.98 23.23 -9.42
C GLY A 420 19.01 21.72 -9.12
N TYR A 421 20.15 21.10 -9.45
CA TYR A 421 20.32 19.65 -9.42
C TYR A 421 20.08 19.07 -8.02
N ALA A 422 19.33 17.98 -7.94
CA ALA A 422 19.18 17.18 -6.73
C ALA A 422 18.95 15.71 -7.04
N ARG A 423 19.40 14.84 -6.12
CA ARG A 423 19.14 13.39 -6.14
C ARG A 423 17.74 13.07 -5.62
N GLY A 424 16.72 13.56 -6.32
CA GLY A 424 15.32 13.37 -5.92
C GLY A 424 14.85 11.91 -5.95
N ASP A 425 15.52 11.04 -6.72
CA ASP A 425 15.31 9.59 -6.69
C ASP A 425 15.69 8.96 -5.34
N VAL A 426 16.77 9.42 -4.73
CA VAL A 426 17.19 9.01 -3.39
C VAL A 426 16.17 9.45 -2.35
N ALA A 427 15.66 10.68 -2.45
CA ALA A 427 14.63 11.18 -1.54
C ALA A 427 13.34 10.35 -1.62
N VAL A 428 12.94 9.91 -2.82
CA VAL A 428 11.79 9.02 -3.00
C VAL A 428 12.02 7.68 -2.30
N LYS A 429 13.15 7.01 -2.55
CA LYS A 429 13.50 5.74 -1.89
C LYS A 429 13.59 5.88 -0.37
N TYR A 430 14.14 7.00 0.10
CA TYR A 430 14.27 7.32 1.52
C TYR A 430 12.90 7.38 2.22
N VAL A 431 11.93 8.09 1.64
CA VAL A 431 10.57 8.17 2.19
C VAL A 431 9.87 6.81 2.14
N ASP A 432 9.99 6.06 1.04
CA ASP A 432 9.36 4.74 0.92
C ASP A 432 9.92 3.75 1.95
N ASN A 433 11.24 3.75 2.18
CA ASN A 433 11.85 2.90 3.20
C ASN A 433 11.37 3.27 4.61
N ILE A 434 11.30 4.56 4.96
CA ILE A 434 10.84 4.99 6.29
C ILE A 434 9.39 4.60 6.50
N ARG A 435 8.52 4.76 5.50
CA ARG A 435 7.12 4.30 5.58
C ARG A 435 7.04 2.80 5.84
N ARG A 436 7.85 2.00 5.12
CA ARG A 436 7.90 0.54 5.35
C ARG A 436 8.41 0.19 6.75
N TYR A 437 9.45 0.85 7.24
CA TYR A 437 9.98 0.64 8.59
C TYR A 437 8.98 1.06 9.67
N TYR A 438 8.29 2.17 9.47
CA TYR A 438 7.26 2.68 10.36
C TYR A 438 6.10 1.69 10.45
N ASP A 439 5.52 1.29 9.31
CA ASP A 439 4.41 0.34 9.25
C ASP A 439 4.76 -1.01 9.90
N ALA A 440 5.96 -1.54 9.64
CA ALA A 440 6.41 -2.79 10.24
C ALA A 440 6.57 -2.66 11.76
N LEU A 441 7.12 -1.54 12.25
CA LEU A 441 7.27 -1.30 13.68
C LEU A 441 5.93 -1.08 14.39
N VAL A 442 5.00 -0.34 13.77
CA VAL A 442 3.61 -0.18 14.26
C VAL A 442 2.95 -1.54 14.43
N TRP A 443 3.02 -2.39 13.39
CA TRP A 443 2.43 -3.71 13.44
C TRP A 443 3.07 -4.60 14.52
N LEU A 444 4.40 -4.63 14.62
CA LEU A 444 5.09 -5.45 15.62
C LEU A 444 4.80 -4.99 17.06
N ASP A 445 4.72 -3.68 17.27
CA ASP A 445 4.42 -3.07 18.56
C ASP A 445 2.97 -3.36 19.00
N GLU A 446 2.00 -3.14 18.11
CA GLU A 446 0.56 -3.33 18.40
C GLU A 446 0.17 -4.82 18.56
N ASN A 447 0.93 -5.73 17.95
CA ASN A 447 0.72 -7.18 18.08
C ASN A 447 1.62 -7.83 19.15
N ASN A 448 2.28 -7.06 20.02
CA ASN A 448 3.21 -7.54 21.06
C ASN A 448 4.38 -8.42 20.56
N ALA A 449 4.65 -8.42 19.25
CA ALA A 449 5.68 -9.24 18.61
C ALA A 449 7.12 -8.71 18.86
N ILE A 450 7.27 -7.54 19.48
CA ILE A 450 8.56 -7.01 19.95
C ILE A 450 9.05 -7.77 21.20
N ALA A 451 8.14 -8.20 22.08
CA ALA A 451 8.49 -8.85 23.35
C ALA A 451 8.82 -10.35 23.22
N GLU A 452 8.38 -10.97 22.12
CA GLU A 452 8.67 -12.38 21.84
C GLU A 452 10.13 -12.57 21.45
N LYS A 453 10.90 -13.23 22.33
CA LYS A 453 12.23 -13.73 21.98
C LYS A 453 12.07 -14.66 20.77
N PRO A 454 12.87 -14.51 19.70
CA PRO A 454 12.81 -15.45 18.59
C PRO A 454 13.17 -16.84 19.12
N GLU A 455 12.23 -17.79 19.05
CA GLU A 455 12.57 -19.20 19.14
C GLU A 455 13.57 -19.51 18.03
N SER A 456 14.80 -19.81 18.45
CA SER A 456 15.91 -20.40 17.69
C SER A 456 15.90 -20.21 16.16
N ILE A 457 16.36 -19.04 15.68
CA ILE A 457 16.82 -18.85 14.28
C ILE A 457 18.25 -19.45 14.09
N VAL A 458 18.83 -20.06 15.12
CA VAL A 458 20.24 -20.48 15.18
C VAL A 458 20.60 -21.66 14.24
N GLU A 459 19.63 -22.43 13.72
CA GLU A 459 19.96 -23.62 12.90
C GLU A 459 20.10 -23.39 11.39
N LEU A 460 19.74 -22.22 10.84
CA LEU A 460 19.89 -21.97 9.40
C LEU A 460 21.28 -21.48 8.99
N SER A 461 22.13 -21.07 9.94
CA SER A 461 23.52 -20.68 9.66
C SER A 461 24.51 -21.84 9.63
N THR A 462 24.12 -23.05 10.06
CA THR A 462 25.05 -24.20 10.22
C THR A 462 24.95 -25.26 9.14
N VAL A 463 23.99 -25.18 8.21
CA VAL A 463 23.77 -26.22 7.17
C VAL A 463 24.37 -25.87 5.80
N ILE A 464 24.97 -24.69 5.64
CA ILE A 464 25.66 -24.32 4.39
C ILE A 464 27.17 -24.24 4.66
N GLU A 465 27.88 -25.38 4.57
CA GLU A 465 29.30 -25.34 4.21
C GLU A 465 29.42 -25.03 2.71
N PRO A 466 30.06 -23.95 2.28
CA PRO A 466 30.62 -23.88 0.95
C PRO A 466 32.06 -24.40 1.03
N LYS A 467 32.32 -25.58 0.45
CA LYS A 467 33.64 -25.85 -0.14
C LYS A 467 33.84 -24.86 -1.28
N LEU A 468 34.37 -23.69 -0.96
CA LEU A 468 34.90 -22.73 -1.90
C LEU A 468 36.35 -22.46 -1.50
N ASN A 469 37.26 -22.95 -2.33
CA ASN A 469 38.69 -22.63 -2.26
C ASN A 469 38.86 -21.11 -2.24
N VAL A 470 39.29 -20.59 -1.10
CA VAL A 470 39.65 -19.18 -0.93
C VAL A 470 41.08 -19.00 -1.42
N THR A 471 41.22 -18.68 -2.70
CA THR A 471 42.35 -17.91 -3.22
C THR A 471 41.86 -17.04 -4.37
N SER A 472 42.08 -15.74 -4.23
CA SER A 472 41.84 -14.62 -5.16
C SER A 472 40.53 -13.81 -4.99
N GLU A 473 40.71 -12.67 -4.31
CA GLU A 473 40.07 -11.37 -4.53
C GLU A 473 38.54 -11.30 -4.76
N ILE A 474 37.79 -11.31 -3.67
CA ILE A 474 36.43 -10.75 -3.64
C ILE A 474 36.55 -9.25 -3.34
N LYS A 475 36.54 -8.44 -4.40
CA LYS A 475 36.22 -7.01 -4.33
C LYS A 475 34.75 -6.86 -3.96
N ILE A 476 34.51 -6.42 -2.73
CA ILE A 476 33.21 -5.96 -2.26
C ILE A 476 32.83 -4.72 -3.08
N GLU A 477 31.82 -4.83 -3.95
CA GLU A 477 31.19 -3.68 -4.60
C GLU A 477 30.35 -2.89 -3.60
N ALA A 478 31.04 -2.08 -2.80
CA ALA A 478 30.49 -0.87 -2.20
C ALA A 478 30.37 0.20 -3.30
N SER A 479 29.42 0.06 -4.24
CA SER A 479 29.29 1.01 -5.37
C SER A 479 28.28 2.15 -5.15
N GLU A 480 27.51 2.18 -4.06
CA GLU A 480 26.63 3.33 -3.76
C GLU A 480 27.29 4.43 -2.92
N ALA A 481 28.46 4.17 -2.34
CA ALA A 481 29.30 5.18 -1.68
C ALA A 481 30.30 5.88 -2.63
N GLN A 482 30.46 5.40 -3.87
CA GLN A 482 31.47 5.91 -4.81
C GLN A 482 30.96 6.97 -5.81
N ILE A 483 29.65 7.18 -5.96
CA ILE A 483 29.09 8.31 -6.73
C ILE A 483 28.85 9.51 -5.80
N GLN A 484 29.86 9.82 -4.98
CA GLN A 484 29.97 11.05 -4.19
C GLN A 484 31.23 11.84 -4.56
N LYS A 485 31.91 11.44 -5.64
CA LYS A 485 33.09 12.12 -6.13
C LYS A 485 32.71 13.19 -7.15
N GLN A 486 33.10 14.42 -6.79
CA GLN A 486 33.09 15.67 -7.54
C GLN A 486 31.76 16.43 -7.57
N LEU A 487 31.60 17.41 -6.66
CA LEU A 487 31.30 18.83 -6.93
C LEU A 487 31.10 19.61 -5.59
N PRO A 488 31.26 20.94 -5.59
CA PRO A 488 31.59 21.72 -4.39
C PRO A 488 30.40 21.93 -3.45
N ILE A 489 30.76 22.19 -2.19
CA ILE A 489 29.88 22.66 -1.13
C ILE A 489 29.26 24.00 -1.59
N ILE A 490 27.96 24.04 -1.80
CA ILE A 490 27.20 25.30 -1.81
C ILE A 490 26.69 25.48 -0.39
N GLU A 491 27.36 26.35 0.37
CA GLU A 491 26.82 26.83 1.64
C GLU A 491 25.53 27.62 1.39
N PRO A 492 24.49 27.47 2.22
CA PRO A 492 23.33 28.36 2.13
C PRO A 492 23.75 29.75 2.58
N GLU A 493 23.74 30.71 1.64
CA GLU A 493 23.86 32.14 1.94
C GLU A 493 22.88 32.53 3.05
N GLN A 494 23.42 33.16 4.08
CA GLN A 494 22.63 33.85 5.09
C GLN A 494 21.87 34.99 4.40
N SER A 495 20.54 34.90 4.34
CA SER A 495 19.72 36.05 4.04
C SER A 495 19.83 37.03 5.21
N SER A 496 20.69 38.04 5.06
CA SER A 496 20.65 39.21 5.92
C SER A 496 19.38 40.00 5.61
N GLU A 497 18.41 39.97 6.51
CA GLU A 497 17.43 41.04 6.63
C GLU A 497 18.21 42.34 6.92
N LYS A 498 18.21 43.27 5.97
CA LYS A 498 18.50 44.67 6.24
C LYS A 498 17.18 45.42 6.21
N ASN A 499 16.83 45.98 7.35
CA ASN A 499 15.86 47.06 7.51
C ASN A 499 16.16 48.19 6.52
N ASN A 500 15.20 48.49 5.65
CA ASN A 500 14.61 49.82 5.47
C ASN A 500 13.39 49.71 4.54
#